data_AF-A0A0K2YGG7-F1
#
_entry.id   AF-A0A0K2YGG7-F1
#
_cell.length_a   1.000
_cell.length_b   1.000
_cell.length_c   1.000
_cell.angle_alpha   90.00
_cell.angle_beta   90.00
_cell.angle_gamma   90.00
#
_symmetry.space_group_name_H-M   'P 1'
#
loop_
_entity.id
_entity.type
_entity.pdbx_description
1 polymer ?
#
loop_
_entity_poly.entity_id
_entity_poly.type
_entity_poly.pdbx_seq_one_letter_code
_entity_poly.pdbx_strand_id
1 'polypeptide(L)'
;MKRTIRYLTGLLAAASLVASLGVGTAQADEVPASTAKTVMPGMRITFLDPVTYPDYQGLCTLGAVGTDSAGRKVGITAGHCNSHQKYNENPDNHGDPTYDGAPVRTHTLTNDYKVWDWRDPNGGPIGWIRWVSNDGRQTNNGYLGKLDYMVIEFAPHVVLSSQLMRAPKYFQASDGKLDRSQILVPAQPLHKINTIYSNSAGVVQIPPVGSTICNIGSTTNERYVQTDSAFNMQCGPLKFISTGGGLPAQGTDGLVTPGVMLADVSMPGGDSGGPVIDKSRPNEWAGITSWRYRNFWVNPTFFEYGAATSAKTILDDLNPRGITGSGFQITNN
;
A
#
# COMPACT_ATOMS: atom_id res chain seq x y z
N MET A 1 13.65 28.86 64.51
CA MET A 1 12.60 27.94 65.00
C MET A 1 11.36 28.16 64.14
N LYS A 2 11.13 27.35 63.10
CA LYS A 2 10.31 26.11 63.03
C LYS A 2 8.81 26.37 62.76
N ARG A 3 8.30 25.64 61.73
CA ARG A 3 6.91 25.30 61.30
C ARG A 3 6.35 26.22 60.19
N THR A 4 6.12 25.81 58.94
CA THR A 4 5.70 24.53 58.29
C THR A 4 4.26 24.10 58.60
N ILE A 5 3.26 24.75 58.00
CA ILE A 5 1.87 24.26 57.77
C ILE A 5 1.29 25.21 56.67
N ARG A 6 0.68 24.86 55.52
CA ARG A 6 -0.31 23.84 55.16
C ARG A 6 -0.24 23.54 53.65
N TYR A 7 0.11 22.31 53.29
CA TYR A 7 -0.40 21.65 52.09
C TYR A 7 -1.73 21.00 52.49
N LEU A 8 -2.84 21.27 51.78
CA LEU A 8 -4.08 20.48 51.68
C LEU A 8 -5.28 21.39 51.32
N THR A 9 -5.48 21.65 50.03
CA THR A 9 -6.71 22.15 49.38
C THR A 9 -6.44 22.11 47.87
N GLY A 10 -7.14 21.40 47.00
CA GLY A 10 -8.27 20.51 47.13
C GLY A 10 -8.30 19.62 45.88
N LEU A 11 -8.45 18.33 46.12
CA LEU A 11 -8.45 17.25 45.15
C LEU A 11 -9.91 16.88 44.90
N LEU A 12 -10.63 17.64 44.06
CA LEU A 12 -12.04 17.37 43.70
C LEU A 12 -12.53 18.28 42.56
N ALA A 13 -12.26 17.88 41.32
CA ALA A 13 -13.00 18.29 40.12
C ALA A 13 -12.71 17.31 38.97
N ALA A 14 -13.03 16.03 39.18
CA ALA A 14 -12.92 14.97 38.18
C ALA A 14 -14.29 14.31 38.00
N ALA A 15 -15.18 14.98 37.27
CA ALA A 15 -16.41 14.41 36.73
C ALA A 15 -17.09 15.41 35.79
N SER A 16 -16.58 15.56 34.57
CA SER A 16 -17.30 16.31 33.53
C SER A 16 -17.03 15.72 32.15
N LEU A 17 -18.04 15.00 31.67
CA LEU A 17 -18.40 14.71 30.27
C LEU A 17 -17.39 13.95 29.41
N VAL A 18 -17.47 12.61 29.47
CA VAL A 18 -17.29 11.77 28.28
C VAL A 18 -18.66 11.56 27.66
N ALA A 19 -19.14 12.58 26.95
CA ALA A 19 -20.32 12.51 26.10
C ALA A 19 -20.02 13.22 24.78
N SER A 20 -19.04 12.69 24.05
CA SER A 20 -18.78 13.09 22.66
C SER A 20 -19.40 12.04 21.74
N LEU A 21 -20.60 12.38 21.25
CA LEU A 21 -21.11 12.12 19.90
C LEU A 21 -20.53 10.88 19.21
N GLY A 22 -21.30 9.79 19.23
CA GLY A 22 -21.12 8.68 18.30
C GLY A 22 -21.39 9.15 16.88
N VAL A 23 -20.39 9.76 16.24
CA VAL A 23 -20.30 9.78 14.79
C VAL A 23 -20.26 8.32 14.38
N GLY A 24 -21.29 7.86 13.67
CA GLY A 24 -21.48 6.46 13.32
C GLY A 24 -20.22 5.86 12.72
N THR A 25 -19.42 5.18 13.55
CA THR A 25 -18.36 4.32 13.08
C THR A 25 -19.08 3.12 12.52
N ALA A 26 -19.02 2.95 11.20
CA ALA A 26 -19.34 1.69 10.58
C ALA A 26 -18.35 0.67 11.16
N GLN A 27 -18.74 0.03 12.27
CA GLN A 27 -18.07 -1.14 12.80
C GLN A 27 -18.24 -2.21 11.73
N ALA A 28 -17.14 -2.68 11.17
CA ALA A 28 -17.21 -3.75 10.21
C ALA A 28 -17.76 -4.99 10.93
N ASP A 29 -18.87 -5.55 10.41
CA ASP A 29 -19.48 -6.77 10.95
C ASP A 29 -18.42 -7.86 11.17
N GLU A 30 -18.43 -8.45 12.37
CA GLU A 30 -17.54 -9.54 12.74
C GLU A 30 -17.84 -10.76 11.88
N VAL A 31 -17.08 -10.95 10.81
CA VAL A 31 -16.89 -12.30 10.26
C VAL A 31 -16.04 -13.04 11.28
N PRO A 32 -16.51 -14.16 11.86
CA PRO A 32 -15.72 -14.92 12.83
C PRO A 32 -14.48 -15.49 12.14
N ALA A 33 -13.36 -14.77 12.23
CA ALA A 33 -12.06 -15.28 11.84
C ALA A 33 -11.58 -16.23 12.93
N SER A 34 -11.26 -17.46 12.55
CA SER A 34 -10.82 -18.52 13.49
C SER A 34 -9.47 -18.21 14.16
N THR A 35 -8.72 -17.22 13.66
CA THR A 35 -7.36 -16.90 14.09
C THR A 35 -7.02 -15.44 13.77
N ALA A 36 -6.32 -14.76 14.69
CA ALA A 36 -5.80 -13.42 14.45
C ALA A 36 -4.84 -13.41 13.25
N LYS A 37 -5.00 -12.45 12.33
CA LYS A 37 -4.18 -12.35 11.12
C LYS A 37 -3.21 -11.19 11.20
N THR A 38 -1.92 -11.45 11.02
CA THR A 38 -0.92 -10.38 10.99
C THR A 38 -0.80 -9.78 9.60
N VAL A 39 -0.98 -8.47 9.49
CA VAL A 39 -0.89 -7.70 8.23
C VAL A 39 0.30 -6.75 8.30
N MET A 40 1.07 -6.69 7.21
CA MET A 40 2.41 -6.08 7.19
C MET A 40 2.74 -5.45 5.82
N PRO A 41 3.64 -4.47 5.74
CA PRO A 41 4.09 -3.94 4.47
C PRO A 41 4.82 -5.02 3.64
N GLY A 42 4.69 -4.96 2.32
CA GLY A 42 5.24 -5.96 1.39
C GLY A 42 4.40 -7.23 1.25
N MET A 43 3.29 -7.35 1.98
CA MET A 43 2.38 -8.50 1.89
C MET A 43 1.61 -8.51 0.57
N ARG A 44 1.51 -9.68 -0.07
CA ARG A 44 0.68 -9.87 -1.27
C ARG A 44 -0.80 -9.91 -0.90
N ILE A 45 -1.61 -9.15 -1.62
CA ILE A 45 -3.05 -9.04 -1.39
C ILE A 45 -3.83 -9.35 -2.67
N THR A 46 -5.09 -9.73 -2.49
CA THR A 46 -6.05 -9.93 -3.59
C THR A 46 -7.40 -9.31 -3.26
N PHE A 47 -8.16 -9.00 -4.30
CA PHE A 47 -9.49 -8.37 -4.28
C PHE A 47 -10.57 -9.27 -4.85
N LEU A 48 -10.17 -10.44 -5.34
CA LEU A 48 -11.06 -11.54 -5.66
C LEU A 48 -11.01 -12.53 -4.52
N ASP A 49 -12.17 -13.14 -4.22
CA ASP A 49 -12.23 -14.25 -3.28
C ASP A 49 -11.34 -15.39 -3.82
N PRO A 50 -10.19 -15.65 -3.19
CA PRO A 50 -9.25 -16.65 -3.67
C PRO A 50 -9.77 -18.09 -3.54
N VAL A 51 -10.82 -18.34 -2.74
CA VAL A 51 -11.48 -19.66 -2.69
C VAL A 51 -12.30 -19.90 -3.96
N THR A 52 -13.03 -18.87 -4.39
CA THR A 52 -13.84 -18.92 -5.62
C THR A 52 -12.96 -18.82 -6.87
N TYR A 53 -11.83 -18.10 -6.79
CA TYR A 53 -10.95 -17.80 -7.92
C TYR A 53 -9.49 -18.15 -7.63
N PRO A 54 -9.17 -19.45 -7.50
CA PRO A 54 -7.85 -19.92 -7.08
C PRO A 54 -6.74 -19.61 -8.09
N ASP A 55 -7.09 -19.49 -9.38
CA ASP A 55 -6.13 -19.17 -10.44
C ASP A 55 -5.73 -17.69 -10.47
N TYR A 56 -6.49 -16.82 -9.77
CA TYR A 56 -6.19 -15.41 -9.71
C TYR A 56 -5.17 -15.11 -8.62
N GLN A 57 -3.90 -15.21 -9.00
CA GLN A 57 -2.79 -15.02 -8.08
C GLN A 57 -2.63 -13.53 -7.77
N GLY A 58 -2.77 -13.14 -6.49
CA GLY A 58 -2.92 -11.75 -6.03
C GLY A 58 -2.12 -10.71 -6.82
N LEU A 59 -2.79 -9.66 -7.28
CA LEU A 59 -2.22 -8.74 -8.26
C LEU A 59 -1.45 -7.57 -7.66
N CYS A 60 -1.48 -7.43 -6.34
CA CYS A 60 -0.92 -6.26 -5.68
C CYS A 60 -0.26 -6.57 -4.35
N THR A 61 0.48 -5.58 -3.88
CA THR A 61 1.23 -5.60 -2.64
C THR A 61 0.74 -4.49 -1.72
N LEU A 62 0.72 -4.76 -0.42
CA LEU A 62 0.40 -3.78 0.60
C LEU A 62 1.61 -2.88 0.88
N GLY A 63 1.43 -1.57 0.80
CA GLY A 63 2.51 -0.59 0.90
C GLY A 63 2.89 -0.26 2.33
N ALA A 64 1.96 0.34 3.06
CA ALA A 64 2.14 0.69 4.46
C ALA A 64 0.92 0.25 5.27
N VAL A 65 1.16 0.00 6.57
CA VAL A 65 0.12 -0.36 7.53
C VAL A 65 0.29 0.48 8.79
N GLY A 66 -0.83 0.79 9.44
CA GLY A 66 -0.83 1.72 10.55
C GLY A 66 -2.23 2.03 11.06
N THR A 67 -2.35 3.14 11.76
CA THR A 67 -3.63 3.63 12.27
C THR A 67 -3.92 5.02 11.74
N ASP A 68 -5.19 5.34 11.54
CA ASP A 68 -5.60 6.71 11.21
C ASP A 68 -5.92 7.54 12.47
N SER A 69 -6.31 8.80 12.29
CA SER A 69 -6.63 9.72 13.39
C SER A 69 -7.82 9.29 14.26
N ALA A 70 -8.65 8.37 13.78
CA ALA A 70 -9.75 7.78 14.53
C ALA A 70 -9.35 6.46 15.22
N GLY A 71 -8.09 6.05 15.13
CA GLY A 71 -7.59 4.80 15.70
C GLY A 71 -7.95 3.55 14.90
N ARG A 72 -8.50 3.70 13.68
CA ARG A 72 -8.80 2.56 12.81
C ARG A 72 -7.52 1.96 12.27
N LYS A 73 -7.44 0.64 12.19
CA LYS A 73 -6.35 -0.08 11.54
C LYS A 73 -6.50 0.07 10.03
N VAL A 74 -5.51 0.64 9.36
CA VAL A 74 -5.58 0.95 7.94
C VAL A 74 -4.32 0.55 7.19
N GLY A 75 -4.50 0.22 5.91
CA GLY A 75 -3.45 -0.07 4.96
C GLY A 75 -3.54 0.84 3.75
N ILE A 76 -2.38 1.14 3.15
CA ILE A 76 -2.28 1.92 1.92
C ILE A 76 -1.60 1.06 0.85
N THR A 77 -2.18 1.02 -0.35
CA THR A 77 -1.68 0.31 -1.52
C THR A 77 -2.08 1.10 -2.78
N ALA A 78 -1.75 0.61 -3.98
CA ALA A 78 -2.01 1.33 -5.23
C ALA A 78 -3.50 1.32 -5.58
N GLY A 79 -4.03 2.42 -6.10
CA GLY A 79 -5.44 2.58 -6.44
C GLY A 79 -5.85 1.77 -7.67
N HIS A 80 -4.97 1.65 -8.66
CA HIS A 80 -5.22 0.87 -9.88
C HIS A 80 -5.37 -0.64 -9.61
N CYS A 81 -4.97 -1.10 -8.42
CA CYS A 81 -5.22 -2.45 -7.93
C CYS A 81 -6.70 -2.74 -7.70
N ASN A 82 -7.49 -1.72 -7.40
CA ASN A 82 -8.94 -1.81 -7.34
C ASN A 82 -9.45 -1.95 -8.78
N SER A 83 -9.47 -3.15 -9.34
CA SER A 83 -9.94 -3.31 -10.72
C SER A 83 -11.44 -3.06 -10.79
N HIS A 84 -11.84 -2.20 -11.74
CA HIS A 84 -13.20 -2.13 -12.26
C HIS A 84 -13.13 -2.78 -13.63
N GLN A 85 -12.81 -4.06 -13.67
CA GLN A 85 -12.87 -4.78 -14.94
C GLN A 85 -14.23 -5.43 -15.04
N LYS A 86 -15.15 -4.71 -15.70
CA LYS A 86 -16.00 -5.38 -16.67
C LYS A 86 -15.07 -5.85 -17.79
N TYR A 87 -14.43 -7.00 -17.61
CA TYR A 87 -13.64 -7.66 -18.65
C TYR A 87 -14.52 -8.12 -19.84
N ASN A 88 -15.82 -7.84 -19.77
CA ASN A 88 -16.88 -8.21 -20.71
C ASN A 88 -16.93 -7.36 -21.99
N GLU A 89 -15.99 -6.43 -22.23
CA GLU A 89 -15.91 -5.73 -23.52
C GLU A 89 -14.98 -6.43 -24.53
N ASN A 90 -14.23 -7.47 -24.11
CA ASN A 90 -13.54 -8.35 -25.04
C ASN A 90 -14.32 -9.68 -25.16
N PRO A 91 -15.08 -9.91 -26.24
CA PRO A 91 -15.86 -11.14 -26.42
C PRO A 91 -15.01 -12.42 -26.50
N ASP A 92 -13.70 -12.29 -26.69
CA ASP A 92 -12.75 -13.41 -26.72
C ASP A 92 -12.13 -13.74 -25.35
N ASN A 93 -12.38 -12.94 -24.30
CA ASN A 93 -11.89 -13.22 -22.96
C ASN A 93 -12.86 -14.13 -22.20
N HIS A 94 -12.53 -15.41 -22.24
CA HIS A 94 -13.24 -16.52 -21.61
C HIS A 94 -13.41 -16.34 -20.08
N GLY A 95 -14.54 -15.81 -19.62
CA GLY A 95 -15.09 -16.12 -18.29
C GLY A 95 -14.30 -15.62 -17.08
N ASP A 96 -13.40 -14.64 -17.23
CA ASP A 96 -12.72 -14.05 -16.09
C ASP A 96 -13.73 -13.36 -15.16
N PRO A 97 -13.68 -13.62 -13.85
CA PRO A 97 -14.62 -13.04 -12.91
C PRO A 97 -14.48 -11.53 -12.83
N THR A 98 -15.56 -10.85 -13.20
CA THR A 98 -15.69 -9.41 -12.96
C THR A 98 -16.01 -9.21 -11.48
N TYR A 99 -15.16 -8.47 -10.77
CA TYR A 99 -15.55 -7.87 -9.50
C TYR A 99 -15.71 -6.37 -9.65
N ASP A 100 -16.76 -5.85 -9.01
CA ASP A 100 -16.95 -4.42 -8.91
C ASP A 100 -16.04 -3.91 -7.80
N GLY A 101 -14.96 -3.23 -8.20
CA GLY A 101 -14.11 -2.51 -7.26
C GLY A 101 -14.87 -1.40 -6.53
N ALA A 102 -14.26 -0.81 -5.50
CA ALA A 102 -14.81 0.36 -4.84
C ALA A 102 -14.93 1.55 -5.80
N PRO A 103 -15.96 2.40 -5.68
CA PRO A 103 -16.08 3.61 -6.47
C PRO A 103 -14.91 4.56 -6.19
N VAL A 104 -14.32 5.11 -7.25
CA VAL A 104 -13.25 6.10 -7.13
C VAL A 104 -13.77 7.38 -6.50
N ARG A 105 -12.91 8.06 -5.72
CA ARG A 105 -13.20 9.32 -5.04
C ARG A 105 -14.47 9.29 -4.16
N THR A 106 -14.89 8.12 -3.71
CA THR A 106 -16.06 7.94 -2.84
C THR A 106 -15.63 7.24 -1.57
N HIS A 107 -15.97 7.84 -0.41
CA HIS A 107 -15.73 7.21 0.89
C HIS A 107 -16.77 6.12 1.11
N THR A 108 -16.35 4.87 0.99
CA THR A 108 -17.22 3.72 1.20
C THR A 108 -17.24 3.35 2.68
N LEU A 109 -18.43 3.12 3.22
CA LEU A 109 -18.62 2.65 4.60
C LEU A 109 -19.14 1.20 4.67
N THR A 110 -19.56 0.63 3.54
CA THR A 110 -20.05 -0.76 3.44
C THR A 110 -18.91 -1.75 3.26
N ASN A 111 -19.16 -3.02 3.61
CA ASN A 111 -18.17 -4.10 3.58
C ASN A 111 -18.16 -4.89 2.26
N ASP A 112 -18.55 -4.25 1.17
CA ASP A 112 -18.75 -4.90 -0.13
C ASP A 112 -17.41 -5.15 -0.86
N TYR A 113 -16.41 -4.29 -0.63
CA TYR A 113 -15.12 -4.32 -1.35
C TYR A 113 -14.03 -5.00 -0.51
N LYS A 114 -14.13 -6.32 -0.40
CA LYS A 114 -13.26 -7.14 0.44
C LYS A 114 -11.82 -7.19 -0.08
N VAL A 115 -10.87 -7.34 0.84
CA VAL A 115 -9.45 -7.59 0.57
C VAL A 115 -9.02 -8.83 1.35
N TRP A 116 -8.22 -9.69 0.72
CA TRP A 116 -7.73 -10.93 1.33
C TRP A 116 -6.20 -10.97 1.38
N ASP A 117 -5.65 -11.67 2.38
CA ASP A 117 -4.27 -12.18 2.30
C ASP A 117 -4.30 -13.34 1.31
N TRP A 118 -3.56 -13.19 0.22
CA TRP A 118 -3.54 -14.18 -0.83
C TRP A 118 -2.99 -15.54 -0.38
N ARG A 119 -2.15 -15.57 0.66
CA ARG A 119 -1.55 -16.82 1.20
C ARG A 119 -2.48 -17.58 2.13
N ASP A 120 -3.47 -16.90 2.70
CA ASP A 120 -4.46 -17.49 3.60
C ASP A 120 -5.88 -17.12 3.16
N PRO A 121 -6.33 -17.71 2.04
CA PRO A 121 -7.66 -17.47 1.49
C PRO A 121 -8.77 -17.86 2.47
N ASN A 122 -8.55 -18.93 3.23
CA ASN A 122 -9.57 -19.55 4.09
C ASN A 122 -9.82 -18.77 5.38
N GLY A 123 -8.86 -17.98 5.87
CA GLY A 123 -9.06 -17.17 7.06
C GLY A 123 -9.96 -15.93 6.85
N GLY A 124 -10.60 -15.79 5.68
CA GLY A 124 -11.51 -14.69 5.37
C GLY A 124 -10.83 -13.36 5.03
N PRO A 125 -11.63 -12.30 4.74
CA PRO A 125 -11.12 -10.98 4.38
C PRO A 125 -10.31 -10.36 5.51
N ILE A 126 -9.18 -9.75 5.16
CA ILE A 126 -8.35 -8.97 6.09
C ILE A 126 -8.85 -7.52 6.24
N GLY A 127 -9.73 -7.05 5.35
CA GLY A 127 -10.26 -5.70 5.40
C GLY A 127 -11.15 -5.36 4.20
N TRP A 128 -11.47 -4.07 4.08
CA TRP A 128 -12.31 -3.52 3.03
C TRP A 128 -11.75 -2.23 2.46
N ILE A 129 -11.90 -2.03 1.15
CA ILE A 129 -11.52 -0.79 0.48
C ILE A 129 -12.49 0.31 0.92
N ARG A 130 -11.94 1.39 1.48
CA ARG A 130 -12.70 2.56 1.95
C ARG A 130 -12.57 3.77 1.05
N TRP A 131 -11.47 3.86 0.32
CA TRP A 131 -11.19 4.98 -0.56
C TRP A 131 -10.26 4.55 -1.68
N VAL A 132 -10.54 5.04 -2.88
CA VAL A 132 -9.65 4.91 -4.03
C VAL A 132 -9.43 6.30 -4.60
N SER A 133 -8.18 6.67 -4.81
CA SER A 133 -7.84 7.94 -5.45
C SER A 133 -8.36 7.98 -6.89
N ASN A 134 -8.27 9.15 -7.52
CA ASN A 134 -8.55 9.25 -8.95
C ASN A 134 -7.32 8.73 -9.70
N ASP A 135 -7.27 7.42 -9.93
CA ASP A 135 -6.20 6.71 -10.63
C ASP A 135 -6.29 6.83 -12.16
N GLY A 136 -7.25 7.60 -12.70
CA GLY A 136 -7.31 7.90 -14.14
C GLY A 136 -7.29 6.66 -15.01
N ARG A 137 -8.01 5.61 -14.58
CA ARG A 137 -8.02 4.28 -15.18
C ARG A 137 -8.20 4.37 -16.69
N GLN A 138 -7.26 3.75 -17.40
CA GLN A 138 -7.27 3.41 -18.82
C GLN A 138 -8.13 4.34 -19.70
N THR A 139 -7.52 5.42 -20.17
CA THR A 139 -7.65 5.69 -21.60
C THR A 139 -6.44 5.07 -22.29
N ASN A 140 -6.59 4.60 -23.53
CA ASN A 140 -5.60 3.82 -24.29
C ASN A 140 -4.19 4.46 -24.46
N ASN A 141 -3.93 5.62 -23.86
CA ASN A 141 -2.75 6.45 -24.12
C ASN A 141 -1.70 6.46 -22.99
N GLY A 142 -1.81 5.58 -22.00
CA GLY A 142 -0.72 5.31 -21.04
C GLY A 142 -0.96 5.83 -19.63
N TYR A 143 -0.35 5.13 -18.67
CA TYR A 143 -0.58 5.18 -17.21
C TYR A 143 -0.12 6.48 -16.51
N LEU A 144 0.00 7.58 -17.25
CA LEU A 144 0.74 8.73 -16.77
C LEU A 144 -0.22 9.83 -16.34
N GLY A 145 -0.31 9.99 -15.03
CA GLY A 145 -0.41 11.33 -14.51
C GLY A 145 -1.41 11.58 -13.39
N LYS A 146 -2.07 10.55 -12.85
CA LYS A 146 -2.97 10.76 -11.71
C LYS A 146 -2.46 10.11 -10.43
N LEU A 147 -2.90 10.67 -9.32
CA LEU A 147 -2.66 10.18 -7.99
C LEU A 147 -3.17 8.75 -7.86
N ASP A 148 -2.28 7.81 -7.53
CA ASP A 148 -2.60 6.38 -7.48
C ASP A 148 -2.35 5.83 -6.07
N TYR A 149 -3.42 5.71 -5.29
CA TYR A 149 -3.46 5.00 -4.01
C TYR A 149 -4.89 4.58 -3.66
N MET A 150 -5.01 3.62 -2.76
CA MET A 150 -6.26 3.31 -2.07
C MET A 150 -6.01 3.04 -0.59
N VAL A 151 -7.07 3.17 0.19
CA VAL A 151 -7.09 2.93 1.62
C VAL A 151 -7.95 1.71 1.91
N ILE A 152 -7.37 0.79 2.68
CA ILE A 152 -8.03 -0.40 3.21
C ILE A 152 -8.23 -0.18 4.71
N GLU A 153 -9.44 -0.41 5.20
CA GLU A 153 -9.68 -0.56 6.64
C GLU A 153 -9.63 -2.03 7.01
N PHE A 154 -8.79 -2.39 7.97
CA PHE A 154 -8.59 -3.78 8.35
C PHE A 154 -9.66 -4.27 9.32
N ALA A 155 -10.00 -5.56 9.21
CA ALA A 155 -10.95 -6.23 10.06
C ALA A 155 -10.53 -6.22 11.55
N PRO A 156 -11.48 -6.32 12.50
CA PRO A 156 -11.18 -6.31 13.94
C PRO A 156 -10.16 -7.36 14.38
N HIS A 157 -10.12 -8.53 13.74
CA HIS A 157 -9.19 -9.62 14.06
C HIS A 157 -7.75 -9.43 13.53
N VAL A 158 -7.49 -8.39 12.73
CA VAL A 158 -6.15 -8.12 12.18
C VAL A 158 -5.20 -7.54 13.24
N VAL A 159 -3.97 -8.04 13.28
CA VAL A 159 -2.85 -7.46 14.04
C VAL A 159 -1.93 -6.78 13.03
N LEU A 160 -1.55 -5.53 13.30
CA LEU A 160 -0.59 -4.82 12.43
C LEU A 160 0.83 -5.24 12.76
N SER A 161 1.74 -5.16 11.79
CA SER A 161 3.17 -5.35 12.00
C SER A 161 3.97 -4.36 11.16
N SER A 162 4.94 -3.69 11.79
CA SER A 162 5.91 -2.84 11.07
C SER A 162 6.97 -3.67 10.33
N GLN A 163 7.05 -4.96 10.66
CA GLN A 163 8.04 -5.87 10.11
C GLN A 163 7.74 -6.17 8.64
N LEU A 164 8.61 -5.70 7.76
CA LEU A 164 8.64 -6.17 6.39
C LEU A 164 9.28 -7.56 6.35
N MET A 165 8.57 -8.49 5.72
CA MET A 165 8.98 -9.89 5.61
C MET A 165 9.47 -10.20 4.20
N ARG A 166 10.45 -11.08 4.11
CA ARG A 166 10.82 -11.77 2.88
C ARG A 166 9.70 -12.72 2.47
N ALA A 167 9.47 -12.85 1.18
CA ALA A 167 8.62 -13.90 0.67
C ALA A 167 9.17 -15.29 1.10
N PRO A 168 8.32 -16.31 1.26
CA PRO A 168 8.81 -17.68 1.40
C PRO A 168 9.57 -18.14 0.15
N LYS A 169 10.53 -19.05 0.32
CA LYS A 169 11.08 -19.84 -0.79
C LYS A 169 10.14 -21.00 -1.03
N TYR A 170 9.67 -21.16 -2.27
CA TYR A 170 8.73 -22.20 -2.66
C TYR A 170 9.45 -23.29 -3.45
N PHE A 171 8.87 -24.47 -3.50
CA PHE A 171 9.33 -25.50 -4.42
C PHE A 171 9.10 -25.04 -5.86
N GLN A 172 10.10 -25.25 -6.72
CA GLN A 172 9.97 -25.02 -8.16
C GLN A 172 9.84 -26.37 -8.85
N ALA A 173 8.68 -26.62 -9.46
CA ALA A 173 8.42 -27.83 -10.21
C ALA A 173 9.30 -27.90 -11.47
N SER A 174 9.38 -29.08 -12.09
CA SER A 174 10.20 -29.30 -13.29
C SER A 174 9.75 -28.48 -14.51
N ASP A 175 8.51 -28.01 -14.53
CA ASP A 175 7.97 -27.10 -15.55
C ASP A 175 8.31 -25.62 -15.28
N GLY A 176 9.08 -25.34 -14.23
CA GLY A 176 9.50 -24.01 -13.82
C GLY A 176 8.47 -23.24 -13.00
N LYS A 177 7.27 -23.78 -12.76
CA LYS A 177 6.25 -23.13 -11.92
C LYS A 177 6.56 -23.28 -10.44
N LEU A 178 6.19 -22.27 -9.66
CA LEU A 178 6.29 -22.33 -8.20
C LEU A 178 5.08 -23.06 -7.62
N ASP A 179 5.33 -24.15 -6.91
CA ASP A 179 4.35 -24.80 -6.06
C ASP A 179 4.33 -24.10 -4.70
N ARG A 180 3.35 -23.21 -4.53
CA ARG A 180 3.22 -22.39 -3.33
C ARG A 180 2.54 -23.08 -2.16
N SER A 181 2.09 -24.32 -2.35
CA SER A 181 1.70 -25.19 -1.25
C SER A 181 2.93 -25.79 -0.52
N GLN A 182 4.09 -25.80 -1.18
CA GLN A 182 5.33 -26.37 -0.66
C GLN A 182 6.34 -25.27 -0.32
N ILE A 183 6.37 -24.88 0.95
CA ILE A 183 7.34 -23.91 1.47
C ILE A 183 8.65 -24.62 1.81
N LEU A 184 9.73 -24.27 1.12
CA LEU A 184 11.09 -24.74 1.39
C LEU A 184 11.77 -23.93 2.49
N VAL A 185 11.60 -22.60 2.45
CA VAL A 185 12.12 -21.69 3.47
C VAL A 185 10.97 -20.76 3.88
N PRO A 186 10.57 -20.74 5.15
CA PRO A 186 9.53 -19.82 5.62
C PRO A 186 9.87 -18.36 5.35
N ALA A 187 8.85 -17.50 5.34
CA ALA A 187 9.06 -16.06 5.33
C ALA A 187 9.95 -15.67 6.53
N GLN A 188 10.92 -14.78 6.29
CA GLN A 188 11.85 -14.32 7.32
C GLN A 188 11.86 -12.79 7.38
N PRO A 189 12.11 -12.18 8.55
CA PRO A 189 12.28 -10.73 8.67
C PRO A 189 13.31 -10.17 7.67
N LEU A 190 13.02 -9.00 7.08
CA LEU A 190 13.97 -8.20 6.28
C LEU A 190 14.40 -6.95 7.05
N HIS A 191 13.46 -6.04 7.34
CA HIS A 191 13.63 -4.83 8.16
C HIS A 191 12.27 -4.31 8.61
N LYS A 192 12.24 -3.26 9.43
CA LYS A 192 11.00 -2.63 9.88
C LYS A 192 10.75 -1.36 9.09
N ILE A 193 9.50 -1.07 8.72
CA ILE A 193 9.06 0.24 8.24
C ILE A 193 8.16 0.80 9.34
N ASN A 194 8.69 1.69 10.17
CA ASN A 194 8.02 2.14 11.39
C ASN A 194 7.82 3.66 11.46
N THR A 195 8.31 4.41 10.48
CA THR A 195 8.11 5.85 10.35
C THR A 195 7.84 6.24 8.90
N ILE A 196 7.28 7.43 8.71
CA ILE A 196 7.06 8.02 7.38
C ILE A 196 8.31 8.82 7.02
N TYR A 197 8.71 8.82 5.74
CA TYR A 197 9.84 9.60 5.29
C TYR A 197 9.66 11.10 5.57
N SER A 198 10.44 11.63 6.50
CA SER A 198 10.28 13.00 7.01
C SER A 198 11.61 13.71 7.19
N ASN A 199 11.60 15.03 7.28
CA ASN A 199 12.76 15.77 7.76
C ASN A 199 12.92 15.65 9.29
N SER A 200 13.94 16.31 9.85
CA SER A 200 14.21 16.33 11.29
C SER A 200 13.12 17.00 12.13
N ALA A 201 12.24 17.79 11.51
CA ALA A 201 11.08 18.41 12.16
C ALA A 201 9.82 17.53 12.09
N GLY A 202 9.92 16.30 11.56
CA GLY A 202 8.77 15.40 11.40
C GLY A 202 7.84 15.77 10.24
N VAL A 203 8.22 16.76 9.41
CA VAL A 203 7.44 17.14 8.23
C VAL A 203 7.69 16.08 7.15
N VAL A 204 6.63 15.46 6.65
CA VAL A 204 6.69 14.46 5.57
C VAL A 204 7.34 15.08 4.32
N GLN A 205 8.28 14.36 3.71
CA GLN A 205 9.03 14.80 2.53
C GLN A 205 9.00 13.73 1.43
N ILE A 206 9.40 14.12 0.22
CA ILE A 206 9.78 13.19 -0.85
C ILE A 206 11.30 13.05 -0.77
N PRO A 207 11.87 11.83 -0.90
CA PRO A 207 13.31 11.66 -1.05
C PRO A 207 13.87 12.56 -2.17
N PRO A 208 15.03 13.19 -1.99
CA PRO A 208 15.60 14.07 -3.01
C PRO A 208 16.01 13.28 -4.26
N VAL A 209 15.95 13.95 -5.43
CA VAL A 209 16.51 13.39 -6.67
C VAL A 209 17.98 13.02 -6.44
N GLY A 210 18.38 11.84 -6.91
CA GLY A 210 19.69 11.24 -6.65
C GLY A 210 19.70 10.24 -5.49
N SER A 211 18.71 10.25 -4.59
CA SER A 211 18.54 9.18 -3.59
C SER A 211 18.41 7.81 -4.29
N THR A 212 18.91 6.76 -3.65
CA THR A 212 18.66 5.38 -4.10
C THR A 212 17.38 4.89 -3.47
N ILE A 213 16.33 4.72 -4.26
CA ILE A 213 15.05 4.18 -3.75
C ILE A 213 14.95 2.69 -4.06
N CYS A 214 14.34 1.95 -3.16
CA CYS A 214 14.12 0.51 -3.28
C CYS A 214 12.62 0.21 -3.33
N ASN A 215 12.23 -0.64 -4.27
CA ASN A 215 10.89 -1.25 -4.33
C ASN A 215 10.96 -2.60 -3.61
N ILE A 216 10.01 -2.84 -2.71
CA ILE A 216 9.87 -4.10 -2.00
C ILE A 216 8.47 -4.71 -2.19
N GLY A 217 8.05 -4.76 -3.45
CA GLY A 217 6.86 -5.43 -3.91
C GLY A 217 6.97 -6.95 -3.76
N SER A 218 5.82 -7.60 -3.64
CA SER A 218 5.74 -9.03 -3.34
C SER A 218 6.34 -9.91 -4.43
N THR A 219 6.20 -9.54 -5.72
CA THR A 219 6.76 -10.32 -6.83
C THR A 219 8.27 -10.18 -6.91
N THR A 220 8.79 -8.97 -6.75
CA THR A 220 10.24 -8.73 -6.70
C THR A 220 10.88 -9.45 -5.53
N ASN A 221 10.26 -9.38 -4.34
CA ASN A 221 10.71 -10.10 -3.15
C ASN A 221 10.68 -11.62 -3.36
N GLU A 222 9.59 -12.19 -3.91
CA GLU A 222 9.49 -13.61 -4.27
C GLU A 222 10.62 -14.03 -5.22
N ARG A 223 10.85 -13.25 -6.30
CA ARG A 223 11.90 -13.52 -7.28
C ARG A 223 13.28 -13.62 -6.65
N TYR A 224 13.67 -12.65 -5.82
CA TYR A 224 14.99 -12.66 -5.18
C TYR A 224 15.16 -13.81 -4.19
N VAL A 225 14.11 -14.18 -3.46
CA VAL A 225 14.14 -15.33 -2.55
C VAL A 225 14.29 -16.64 -3.34
N GLN A 226 13.60 -16.80 -4.47
CA GLN A 226 13.75 -18.02 -5.28
C GLN A 226 15.18 -18.20 -5.83
N THR A 227 15.92 -17.10 -6.08
CA THR A 227 17.30 -17.12 -6.57
C THR A 227 18.37 -17.00 -5.47
N ASP A 228 18.04 -17.35 -4.22
CA ASP A 228 18.94 -17.28 -3.06
C ASP A 228 19.58 -15.91 -2.83
N SER A 229 18.92 -14.86 -3.32
CA SER A 229 19.32 -13.46 -3.22
C SER A 229 18.41 -12.71 -2.25
N ALA A 230 17.91 -13.41 -1.23
CA ALA A 230 16.79 -12.99 -0.39
C ALA A 230 16.98 -11.65 0.36
N PHE A 231 18.21 -11.14 0.45
CA PHE A 231 18.54 -9.84 1.06
C PHE A 231 18.68 -8.70 0.05
N ASN A 232 18.58 -8.99 -1.26
CA ASN A 232 18.60 -8.00 -2.30
C ASN A 232 17.22 -7.36 -2.41
N MET A 233 17.21 -6.03 -2.47
CA MET A 233 16.05 -5.25 -2.87
C MET A 233 16.31 -4.71 -4.27
N GLN A 234 15.27 -4.55 -5.07
CA GLN A 234 15.42 -3.88 -6.35
C GLN A 234 15.49 -2.38 -6.08
N CYS A 235 16.68 -1.81 -6.27
CA CYS A 235 16.92 -0.40 -6.00
C CYS A 235 17.51 0.30 -7.22
N GLY A 236 17.22 1.58 -7.34
CA GLY A 236 17.79 2.45 -8.36
C GLY A 236 17.78 3.91 -7.95
N PRO A 237 18.61 4.75 -8.58
CA PRO A 237 18.59 6.19 -8.37
C PRO A 237 17.22 6.78 -8.78
N LEU A 238 16.66 7.60 -7.89
CA LEU A 238 15.54 8.50 -8.16
C LEU A 238 16.00 9.58 -9.14
N LYS A 239 15.41 9.62 -10.33
CA LYS A 239 15.79 10.54 -11.40
C LYS A 239 14.92 11.78 -11.44
N PHE A 240 13.63 11.61 -11.22
CA PHE A 240 12.66 12.69 -11.39
C PHE A 240 11.61 12.64 -10.31
N ILE A 241 11.15 13.82 -9.92
CA ILE A 241 9.95 14.03 -9.13
C ILE A 241 9.07 14.94 -9.97
N SER A 242 7.83 14.53 -10.24
CA SER A 242 6.89 15.38 -10.98
C SER A 242 6.55 16.63 -10.16
N THR A 243 6.53 17.79 -10.81
CA THR A 243 6.27 19.09 -10.16
C THR A 243 4.90 19.68 -10.53
N GLY A 244 4.05 18.94 -11.26
CA GLY A 244 2.75 19.44 -11.73
C GLY A 244 2.79 20.21 -13.04
N GLY A 245 3.96 20.42 -13.65
CA GLY A 245 4.13 21.05 -14.96
C GLY A 245 4.12 20.09 -16.15
N GLY A 246 3.80 18.80 -15.91
CA GLY A 246 3.91 17.74 -16.91
C GLY A 246 5.36 17.38 -17.20
N LEU A 247 5.75 16.13 -16.95
CA LEU A 247 6.72 15.52 -17.85
C LEU A 247 6.02 15.43 -19.21
N PRO A 248 6.68 15.69 -20.35
CA PRO A 248 6.07 15.52 -21.66
C PRO A 248 5.81 14.02 -21.89
N ALA A 249 4.71 13.53 -21.33
CA ALA A 249 4.11 12.26 -21.67
C ALA A 249 3.48 12.48 -23.05
N GLN A 250 4.23 12.13 -24.10
CA GLN A 250 3.72 12.23 -25.47
C GLN A 250 2.40 11.46 -25.58
N GLY A 251 1.34 12.15 -26.03
CA GLY A 251 0.06 11.54 -26.37
C GLY A 251 -1.02 11.53 -25.27
N THR A 252 -0.75 12.11 -24.11
CA THR A 252 -1.76 12.30 -23.05
C THR A 252 -1.85 13.76 -22.63
N ASP A 253 -3.03 14.36 -22.74
CA ASP A 253 -3.39 15.68 -22.21
C ASP A 253 -3.41 15.73 -20.66
N GLY A 254 -2.62 14.88 -19.99
CA GLY A 254 -2.59 14.70 -18.54
C GLY A 254 -1.33 15.29 -17.93
N LEU A 255 -1.50 16.35 -17.12
CA LEU A 255 -0.45 16.82 -16.23
C LEU A 255 -0.10 15.71 -15.23
N VAL A 256 1.17 15.32 -15.15
CA VAL A 256 1.63 14.38 -14.11
C VAL A 256 1.41 15.01 -12.75
N THR A 257 0.58 14.36 -11.92
CA THR A 257 0.31 14.76 -10.53
C THR A 257 1.63 15.04 -9.80
N PRO A 258 1.79 16.18 -9.11
CA PRO A 258 2.98 16.47 -8.32
C PRO A 258 3.35 15.35 -7.34
N GLY A 259 4.64 15.04 -7.25
CA GLY A 259 5.21 14.11 -6.30
C GLY A 259 5.12 12.62 -6.65
N VAL A 260 4.97 12.29 -7.93
CA VAL A 260 5.31 10.98 -8.48
C VAL A 260 6.84 10.90 -8.60
N MET A 261 7.42 9.84 -8.04
CA MET A 261 8.84 9.53 -8.08
C MET A 261 9.12 8.59 -9.26
N LEU A 262 10.09 8.92 -10.12
CA LEU A 262 10.57 8.06 -11.20
C LEU A 262 12.02 7.63 -10.96
N ALA A 263 12.27 6.33 -10.85
CA ALA A 263 13.60 5.79 -10.60
C ALA A 263 14.01 4.68 -11.57
N ASP A 264 15.32 4.43 -11.68
CA ASP A 264 15.91 3.31 -12.42
C ASP A 264 15.70 1.98 -11.69
N VAL A 265 14.45 1.69 -11.32
CA VAL A 265 14.03 0.49 -10.61
C VAL A 265 12.97 -0.20 -11.44
N SER A 266 13.14 -1.49 -11.73
CA SER A 266 12.09 -2.26 -12.40
C SER A 266 11.07 -2.75 -11.38
N MET A 267 9.84 -2.97 -11.85
CA MET A 267 8.69 -3.32 -11.01
C MET A 267 7.79 -4.31 -11.75
N PRO A 268 8.00 -5.63 -11.64
CA PRO A 268 7.07 -6.64 -12.14
C PRO A 268 5.61 -6.39 -11.74
N GLY A 269 4.69 -6.89 -12.56
CA GLY A 269 3.29 -6.99 -12.13
C GLY A 269 3.21 -7.74 -10.79
N GLY A 270 2.27 -7.34 -9.93
CA GLY A 270 2.21 -7.80 -8.54
C GLY A 270 2.89 -6.86 -7.55
N ASP A 271 3.90 -6.08 -7.96
CA ASP A 271 4.55 -5.12 -7.06
C ASP A 271 3.73 -3.85 -6.83
N SER A 272 2.69 -3.62 -7.63
CA SER A 272 1.77 -2.50 -7.49
C SER A 272 1.30 -2.35 -6.04
N GLY A 273 1.48 -1.16 -5.49
CA GLY A 273 1.18 -0.83 -4.10
C GLY A 273 2.29 -1.19 -3.10
N GLY A 274 3.32 -1.92 -3.50
CA GLY A 274 4.41 -2.34 -2.62
C GLY A 274 5.22 -1.17 -2.07
N PRO A 275 5.79 -1.29 -0.86
CA PRO A 275 6.49 -0.20 -0.20
C PRO A 275 7.69 0.26 -1.02
N VAL A 276 7.87 1.58 -1.02
CA VAL A 276 9.06 2.26 -1.51
C VAL A 276 9.76 2.92 -0.33
N ILE A 277 11.06 2.70 -0.24
CA ILE A 277 11.93 3.25 0.82
C ILE A 277 13.15 3.95 0.18
N ASP A 278 13.77 4.87 0.92
CA ASP A 278 15.12 5.34 0.61
C ASP A 278 16.12 4.34 1.22
N LYS A 279 17.06 3.83 0.42
CA LYS A 279 18.06 2.85 0.87
C LYS A 279 18.89 3.34 2.07
N SER A 280 19.10 4.67 2.17
CA SER A 280 19.82 5.27 3.29
C SER A 280 18.98 5.39 4.57
N ARG A 281 17.65 5.29 4.45
CA ARG A 281 16.67 5.40 5.54
C ARG A 281 15.62 4.27 5.41
N PRO A 282 16.04 3.01 5.53
CA PRO A 282 15.19 1.86 5.19
C PRO A 282 13.99 1.69 6.13
N ASN A 283 14.01 2.33 7.30
CA ASN A 283 12.90 2.27 8.25
C ASN A 283 11.77 3.27 7.95
N GLU A 284 11.94 4.09 6.91
CA GLU A 284 11.04 5.16 6.55
C GLU A 284 10.30 4.89 5.24
N TRP A 285 8.97 4.88 5.32
CA TRP A 285 8.10 4.74 4.16
C TRP A 285 8.11 6.00 3.31
N ALA A 286 8.65 5.90 2.10
CA ALA A 286 8.72 6.99 1.13
C ALA A 286 7.54 7.00 0.15
N GLY A 287 6.79 5.90 0.01
CA GLY A 287 5.63 5.82 -0.87
C GLY A 287 5.30 4.39 -1.30
N ILE A 288 4.52 4.28 -2.37
CA ILE A 288 4.13 2.99 -2.95
C ILE A 288 4.51 2.90 -4.41
N THR A 289 4.86 1.69 -4.83
CA THR A 289 5.03 1.32 -6.22
C THR A 289 3.71 1.49 -6.95
N SER A 290 3.76 2.02 -8.17
CA SER A 290 2.56 2.35 -8.92
C SER A 290 2.64 1.72 -10.31
N TRP A 291 3.06 2.45 -11.34
CA TRP A 291 3.15 1.95 -12.72
C TRP A 291 4.57 1.99 -13.28
N ARG A 292 4.76 1.38 -14.46
CA ARG A 292 5.98 1.55 -15.24
C ARG A 292 5.85 2.71 -16.20
N TYR A 293 6.83 3.59 -16.21
CA TYR A 293 6.94 4.64 -17.20
C TYR A 293 7.88 4.19 -18.32
N ARG A 294 7.33 4.02 -19.53
CA ARG A 294 8.11 3.79 -20.74
C ARG A 294 8.10 5.06 -21.57
N ASN A 295 9.25 5.73 -21.67
CA ASN A 295 9.39 6.83 -22.62
C ASN A 295 9.76 6.25 -23.99
N PHE A 296 8.89 6.44 -24.98
CA PHE A 296 9.01 5.78 -26.29
C PHE A 296 9.87 6.56 -27.30
N TRP A 297 10.38 7.76 -26.97
CA TRP A 297 10.83 8.70 -28.03
C TRP A 297 12.19 9.39 -27.86
N VAL A 298 13.00 9.03 -26.86
CA VAL A 298 14.43 9.37 -26.86
C VAL A 298 15.23 8.28 -27.56
N ASN A 299 15.20 8.32 -28.89
CA ASN A 299 16.01 7.54 -29.82
C ASN A 299 17.47 7.34 -29.36
N PRO A 300 18.09 6.14 -29.35
CA PRO A 300 17.54 4.78 -29.55
C PRO A 300 17.41 3.98 -28.23
N THR A 301 17.54 4.61 -27.07
CA THR A 301 17.59 3.92 -25.77
C THR A 301 16.22 3.93 -25.09
N PHE A 302 15.61 2.76 -24.97
CA PHE A 302 14.42 2.57 -24.14
C PHE A 302 14.80 2.75 -22.66
N PHE A 303 14.28 3.81 -22.03
CA PHE A 303 14.33 3.96 -20.58
C PHE A 303 12.99 3.53 -19.99
N GLU A 304 13.02 2.45 -19.21
CA GLU A 304 11.90 2.01 -18.39
C GLU A 304 12.18 2.47 -16.96
N TYR A 305 11.38 3.42 -16.48
CA TYR A 305 11.43 3.86 -15.09
C TYR A 305 10.32 3.21 -14.30
N GLY A 306 10.64 2.87 -13.06
CA GLY A 306 9.65 2.58 -12.05
C GLY A 306 9.02 3.86 -11.55
N ALA A 307 7.68 3.96 -11.57
CA ALA A 307 6.95 5.06 -10.97
C ALA A 307 6.41 4.67 -9.58
N ALA A 308 6.50 5.61 -8.65
CA ALA A 308 5.97 5.46 -7.31
C ALA A 308 5.21 6.72 -6.88
N THR A 309 4.07 6.53 -6.24
CA THR A 309 3.33 7.62 -5.59
C THR A 309 3.97 7.88 -4.23
N SER A 310 4.49 9.09 -4.00
CA SER A 310 5.15 9.40 -2.73
C SER A 310 4.16 9.42 -1.54
N ALA A 311 4.65 9.05 -0.35
CA ALA A 311 3.90 9.14 0.89
C ALA A 311 3.42 10.58 1.14
N LYS A 312 4.26 11.58 0.82
CA LYS A 312 3.87 13.00 0.91
C LYS A 312 2.63 13.29 0.07
N THR A 313 2.63 12.95 -1.22
CA THR A 313 1.50 13.23 -2.11
C THR A 313 0.23 12.51 -1.64
N ILE A 314 0.35 11.26 -1.18
CA ILE A 314 -0.79 10.50 -0.65
C ILE A 314 -1.39 11.22 0.56
N LEU A 315 -0.56 11.59 1.53
CA LEU A 315 -1.01 12.18 2.78
C LEU A 315 -1.52 13.61 2.60
N ASP A 316 -0.93 14.40 1.70
CA ASP A 316 -1.42 15.72 1.33
C ASP A 316 -2.83 15.67 0.71
N ASP A 317 -3.15 14.63 -0.08
CA ASP A 317 -4.50 14.44 -0.64
C ASP A 317 -5.47 13.79 0.36
N LEU A 318 -5.00 12.86 1.19
CA LEU A 318 -5.84 12.06 2.08
C LEU A 318 -6.23 12.81 3.36
N ASN A 319 -5.30 13.53 3.98
CA ASN A 319 -5.52 14.14 5.30
C ASN A 319 -6.62 15.21 5.31
N PRO A 320 -6.70 16.15 4.34
CA PRO A 320 -7.75 17.18 4.35
C PRO A 320 -9.17 16.64 4.17
N ARG A 321 -9.33 15.38 3.77
CA ARG A 321 -10.65 14.77 3.48
C ARG A 321 -11.42 14.39 4.74
N GLY A 322 -10.74 14.11 5.86
CA GLY A 322 -11.39 13.67 7.10
C GLY A 322 -12.13 12.33 6.98
N ILE A 323 -11.60 11.39 6.17
CA ILE A 323 -12.20 10.07 5.89
C ILE A 323 -11.35 8.94 6.51
N THR A 324 -11.71 7.67 6.25
CA THR A 324 -10.85 6.54 6.62
C THR A 324 -9.45 6.68 6.03
N GLY A 325 -8.44 6.59 6.90
CA GLY A 325 -7.03 6.81 6.55
C GLY A 325 -6.51 8.24 6.80
N SER A 326 -7.37 9.24 7.02
CA SER A 326 -6.90 10.60 7.33
C SER A 326 -6.17 10.64 8.67
N GLY A 327 -5.00 11.28 8.69
CA GLY A 327 -4.09 11.30 9.84
C GLY A 327 -3.32 9.99 10.03
N PHE A 328 -3.06 9.27 8.94
CA PHE A 328 -2.32 8.01 8.95
C PHE A 328 -0.98 8.12 9.69
N GLN A 329 -0.75 7.17 10.59
CA GLN A 329 0.50 6.94 11.30
C GLN A 329 0.90 5.48 11.13
N ILE A 330 2.17 5.24 10.81
CA ILE A 330 2.68 3.89 10.64
C ILE A 330 2.74 3.16 11.99
N THR A 331 2.41 1.87 11.99
CA THR A 331 2.56 1.03 13.18
C THR A 331 4.04 0.90 13.59
N ASN A 332 4.32 0.91 14.88
CA ASN A 332 5.69 0.81 15.41
C ASN A 332 5.80 -0.31 16.44
N ASN A 333 5.55 -1.54 15.98
CA ASN A 333 5.71 -2.78 16.75
C ASN A 333 6.73 -3.73 16.13
#